data_AF-A0A9N8DYU0-F1
#
_entry.id   AF-A0A9N8DYU0-F1
#
_cell.length_a   1.000
_cell.length_b   1.000
_cell.length_c   1.000
_cell.angle_alpha   90.00
_cell.angle_beta   90.00
_cell.angle_gamma   90.00
#
_symmetry.space_group_name_H-M   'P 1'
#
loop_
_entity.id
_entity.type
_entity.pdbx_description
1 polymer ?
#
loop_
_entity_poly.entity_id
_entity_poly.type
_entity_poly.pdbx_seq_one_letter_code
_entity_poly.pdbx_strand_id
1 'polypeptide(L)'
;MVVVKRRTRSRVEQTLDSIGFSSPAQVPYGDGGSPRFLGGGNSSRWTPGRRFSFELNTSKQSYKWLIRFMCMVACVSMIGAYKASHAAKNIAANLEGQQIALKIQGDETFATLKDAREGLKAVRKYVDGLKRTQDALYHEIRMVNEMFEAESASDMPDSPMRGSSDELVQSWMQHRQDALTYKINNLKDFIQQESRQQVIEKYGSGPIRAKFTINFMKHDLERTFVIEMAPLTLMPHSVHMFLEMVRMGMWTNTVFWHHDDVEHIIAGALFNYRTGEPKFHHLKALGWEGLHFPEYSEEYPHDKYTIGFSGKGPNIYINLRDNQDVHGPGAQSHHDLPDEADPCFARIVEGVDVVDAMYRLSLQDEKKSKDFRETTWDQNELTRIVKVELV
;
A
#
# COMPACT_ATOMS: atom_id res chain seq x y z
N MET A 1 -3.21 36.11 44.12
CA MET A 1 -1.98 36.03 44.92
C MET A 1 -1.03 35.08 44.19
N VAL A 2 0.04 35.65 43.63
CA VAL A 2 0.95 35.02 42.67
C VAL A 2 1.99 34.18 43.40
N VAL A 3 2.13 32.90 43.06
CA VAL A 3 3.34 32.12 43.35
C VAL A 3 3.66 31.27 42.11
N VAL A 4 4.46 31.86 41.20
CA VAL A 4 5.08 31.16 40.08
C VAL A 4 6.34 30.48 40.61
N LYS A 5 6.39 29.15 40.56
CA LYS A 5 7.61 28.37 40.85
C LYS A 5 8.12 27.76 39.55
N ARG A 6 8.99 28.52 38.86
CA ARG A 6 9.81 28.02 37.74
C ARG A 6 10.84 27.04 38.30
N ARG A 7 10.98 25.86 37.69
CA ARG A 7 12.16 25.01 37.83
C ARG A 7 12.64 24.56 36.46
N THR A 8 13.85 25.00 36.15
CA THR A 8 14.71 24.72 35.01
C THR A 8 15.44 23.39 35.17
N ARG A 9 15.65 22.66 34.07
CA ARG A 9 16.76 21.70 33.82
C ARG A 9 16.99 21.69 32.29
N SER A 10 18.04 22.35 31.78
CA SER A 10 19.43 21.87 31.57
C SER A 10 19.48 20.72 30.54
N ARG A 11 19.72 21.03 29.25
CA ARG A 11 21.05 21.14 28.60
C ARG A 11 21.83 19.83 28.72
N VAL A 12 21.73 19.00 27.68
CA VAL A 12 22.76 18.01 27.31
C VAL A 12 23.29 18.46 25.96
N GLU A 13 24.41 19.17 26.00
CA GLU A 13 25.34 19.27 24.89
C GLU A 13 26.20 18.02 24.92
N GLN A 14 26.23 17.26 23.82
CA GLN A 14 27.39 16.46 23.46
C GLN A 14 27.58 16.56 21.94
N THR A 15 28.54 17.40 21.57
CA THR A 15 29.56 17.18 20.53
C THR A 15 29.10 16.71 19.15
N LEU A 16 28.80 17.71 18.30
CA LEU A 16 29.03 17.62 16.86
C LEU A 16 30.46 18.11 16.60
N ASP A 17 31.38 17.18 16.33
CA ASP A 17 32.63 17.48 15.65
C ASP A 17 32.89 16.42 14.57
N SER A 18 33.01 16.90 13.34
CA SER A 18 33.71 16.29 12.20
C SER A 18 33.32 14.88 11.74
N ILE A 19 32.38 14.78 10.80
CA ILE A 19 32.42 13.72 9.79
C ILE A 19 32.62 14.39 8.44
N GLY A 20 33.88 14.43 8.01
CA GLY A 20 34.26 14.82 6.67
C GLY A 20 33.77 13.78 5.66
N PHE A 21 33.17 14.27 4.59
CA PHE A 21 32.94 13.49 3.37
C PHE A 21 34.29 13.07 2.79
N SER A 22 34.62 11.79 2.90
CA SER A 22 35.67 11.16 2.10
C SER A 22 35.06 10.58 0.83
N SER A 23 35.52 11.09 -0.31
CA SER A 23 35.21 10.57 -1.65
C SER A 23 35.50 9.07 -1.76
N PRO A 24 34.73 8.29 -2.52
CA PRO A 24 35.07 6.91 -2.83
C PRO A 24 36.38 6.88 -3.63
N ALA A 25 37.32 6.09 -3.13
CA ALA A 25 38.60 5.84 -3.77
C ALA A 25 38.39 5.26 -5.18
N GLN A 26 39.08 5.87 -6.14
CA GLN A 26 39.24 5.33 -7.49
C GLN A 26 39.95 3.98 -7.41
N VAL A 27 39.30 2.93 -7.89
CA VAL A 27 39.95 1.64 -8.15
C VAL A 27 40.79 1.80 -9.42
N PRO A 28 42.11 1.55 -9.39
CA PRO A 28 42.92 1.59 -10.59
C PRO A 28 42.57 0.41 -11.49
N TYR A 29 42.31 0.71 -12.77
CA TYR A 29 42.29 -0.26 -13.86
C TYR A 29 43.64 -1.00 -13.88
N GLY A 30 43.61 -2.26 -13.46
CA GLY A 30 44.73 -3.18 -13.58
C GLY A 30 44.89 -3.60 -15.04
N ASP A 31 46.05 -3.27 -15.57
CA ASP A 31 46.49 -3.43 -16.94
C ASP A 31 46.48 -4.91 -17.40
N GLY A 32 46.13 -5.11 -18.67
CA GLY A 32 46.00 -6.40 -19.32
C GLY A 32 47.35 -7.11 -19.47
N GLY A 33 47.64 -8.04 -18.56
CA GLY A 33 48.78 -8.96 -18.66
C GLY A 33 48.39 -10.29 -19.29
N SER A 34 48.51 -10.40 -20.62
CA SER A 34 48.43 -11.67 -21.35
C SER A 34 49.52 -12.65 -20.87
N PRO A 35 49.19 -13.90 -20.49
CA PRO A 35 50.23 -14.91 -20.29
C PRO A 35 50.81 -15.33 -21.65
N ARG A 36 52.09 -15.00 -21.86
CA ARG A 36 52.92 -15.54 -22.94
C ARG A 36 53.01 -17.06 -22.78
N PHE A 37 52.50 -17.79 -23.77
CA PHE A 37 52.85 -19.18 -24.03
C PHE A 37 54.34 -19.25 -24.39
N LEU A 38 55.18 -19.65 -23.44
CA LEU A 38 56.53 -20.13 -23.76
C LEU A 38 56.44 -21.61 -24.08
N GLY A 39 56.37 -21.90 -25.37
CA GLY A 39 56.69 -23.20 -25.93
C GLY A 39 58.17 -23.50 -25.70
N GLY A 40 58.44 -24.34 -24.69
CA GLY A 40 59.73 -24.97 -24.47
C GLY A 40 59.67 -26.43 -24.91
N GLY A 41 59.82 -26.66 -26.22
CA GLY A 41 60.08 -28.00 -26.75
C GLY A 41 61.43 -28.48 -26.27
N ASN A 42 61.44 -29.51 -25.43
CA ASN A 42 62.66 -30.24 -25.09
C ASN A 42 62.49 -31.69 -25.53
N SER A 43 62.87 -31.93 -26.78
CA SER A 43 63.06 -33.26 -27.36
C SER A 43 64.29 -33.92 -26.72
N SER A 44 64.08 -34.73 -25.68
CA SER A 44 65.13 -35.58 -25.15
C SER A 44 65.30 -36.83 -26.03
N ARG A 45 66.33 -36.70 -26.86
CA ARG A 45 67.12 -37.73 -27.56
C ARG A 45 67.10 -39.09 -26.84
N TRP A 46 66.42 -40.07 -27.43
CA TRP A 46 66.59 -41.49 -27.08
C TRP A 46 67.98 -41.96 -27.53
N THR A 47 68.85 -42.29 -26.58
CA THR A 47 70.10 -43.01 -26.82
C THR A 47 69.84 -44.52 -26.73
N PRO A 48 70.17 -45.31 -27.76
CA PRO A 48 70.03 -46.76 -27.70
C PRO A 48 71.27 -47.39 -27.04
N GLY A 49 71.04 -48.35 -26.15
CA GLY A 49 72.01 -49.41 -25.88
C GLY A 49 73.06 -49.13 -24.80
N ARG A 50 72.73 -49.51 -23.57
CA ARG A 50 73.67 -50.28 -22.73
C ARG A 50 72.92 -51.47 -22.16
N ARG A 51 73.19 -52.66 -22.71
CA ARG A 51 72.82 -53.94 -22.08
C ARG A 51 73.62 -54.05 -20.79
N PHE A 52 72.99 -53.72 -19.66
CA PHE A 52 73.46 -54.13 -18.35
C PHE A 52 73.11 -55.62 -18.20
N SER A 53 74.10 -56.49 -18.42
CA SER A 53 74.04 -57.88 -17.99
C SER A 53 74.22 -57.91 -16.48
N PHE A 54 73.11 -58.02 -15.74
CA PHE A 54 73.14 -58.40 -14.33
C PHE A 54 73.48 -59.89 -14.27
N GLU A 55 74.71 -60.22 -13.90
CA GLU A 55 75.03 -61.55 -13.36
C GLU A 55 74.28 -61.68 -12.03
N LEU A 56 73.13 -62.37 -12.07
CA LEU A 56 72.38 -62.76 -10.89
C LEU A 56 73.23 -63.78 -10.12
N ASN A 57 74.03 -63.28 -9.18
CA ASN A 57 74.58 -64.09 -8.12
C ASN A 57 73.40 -64.58 -7.27
N THR A 58 72.93 -65.79 -7.59
CA THR A 58 71.78 -66.49 -7.00
C THR A 58 72.14 -67.04 -5.62
N SER A 59 72.72 -66.19 -4.77
CA SER A 59 72.74 -66.48 -3.34
C SER A 59 71.31 -66.31 -2.82
N LYS A 60 70.83 -67.25 -2.01
CA LYS A 60 69.51 -67.19 -1.35
C LYS A 60 69.32 -65.94 -0.44
N GLN A 61 70.28 -65.03 -0.38
CA GLN A 61 70.16 -63.73 0.29
C GLN A 61 69.68 -62.60 -0.63
N SER A 62 69.90 -62.67 -1.95
CA SER A 62 69.59 -61.58 -2.90
C SER A 62 68.08 -61.40 -3.15
N TYR A 63 67.31 -62.49 -3.17
CA TYR A 63 65.84 -62.41 -3.33
C TYR A 63 65.16 -61.70 -2.15
N LYS A 64 65.69 -61.84 -0.92
CA LYS A 64 65.14 -61.19 0.27
C LYS A 64 65.27 -59.67 0.20
N TRP A 65 66.39 -59.18 -0.34
CA TRP A 65 66.62 -57.75 -0.56
C TRP A 65 65.74 -57.19 -1.67
N LEU A 66 65.59 -57.93 -2.79
CA LEU A 66 64.71 -57.54 -3.89
C LEU A 66 63.24 -57.41 -3.42
N ILE A 67 62.75 -58.39 -2.65
CA ILE A 67 61.39 -58.35 -2.08
C ILE A 67 61.22 -57.13 -1.17
N ARG A 68 62.17 -56.87 -0.27
CA ARG A 68 62.11 -55.68 0.61
C ARG A 68 62.10 -54.37 -0.15
N PHE A 69 62.92 -54.27 -1.21
CA PHE A 69 62.95 -53.09 -2.06
C PHE A 69 61.64 -52.90 -2.83
N MET A 70 61.10 -53.96 -3.43
CA MET A 70 59.81 -53.93 -4.13
C MET A 70 58.67 -53.56 -3.18
N CYS A 71 58.66 -54.09 -1.95
CA CYS A 71 57.71 -53.70 -0.91
C CYS A 71 57.84 -52.22 -0.54
N MET A 72 59.07 -51.69 -0.38
CA MET A 72 59.27 -50.25 -0.12
C MET A 72 58.76 -49.38 -1.27
N VAL A 73 59.06 -49.73 -2.52
CA VAL A 73 58.59 -48.98 -3.71
C VAL A 73 57.06 -49.01 -3.78
N ALA A 74 56.44 -50.17 -3.54
CA ALA A 74 54.98 -50.29 -3.48
C ALA A 74 54.38 -49.43 -2.35
N CYS A 75 54.99 -49.41 -1.16
CA CYS A 75 54.54 -48.57 -0.05
C CYS A 75 54.65 -47.07 -0.38
N VAL A 76 55.77 -46.62 -0.95
CA VAL A 76 55.94 -45.21 -1.36
C VAL A 76 54.94 -44.83 -2.46
N SER A 77 54.71 -45.71 -3.43
CA SER A 77 53.70 -45.51 -4.48
C SER A 77 52.29 -45.41 -3.90
N MET A 78 51.91 -46.29 -2.96
CA MET A 78 50.62 -46.23 -2.27
C MET A 78 50.45 -44.94 -1.46
N ILE A 79 51.49 -44.49 -0.74
CA ILE A 79 51.47 -43.22 0.00
C ILE A 79 51.29 -42.03 -0.96
N GLY A 80 52.00 -42.04 -2.10
CA GLY A 80 51.86 -41.03 -3.14
C GLY A 80 50.45 -40.99 -3.74
N ALA A 81 49.90 -42.15 -4.10
CA ALA A 81 48.54 -42.29 -4.61
C ALA A 81 47.49 -41.84 -3.58
N TYR A 82 47.69 -42.16 -2.31
CA TYR A 82 46.82 -41.71 -1.22
C TYR A 82 46.84 -40.19 -1.08
N LYS A 83 48.03 -39.56 -1.07
CA LYS A 83 48.16 -38.10 -1.01
C LYS A 83 47.53 -37.41 -2.23
N ALA A 84 47.75 -37.93 -3.43
CA ALA A 84 47.15 -37.41 -4.65
C ALA A 84 45.61 -37.54 -4.64
N SER A 85 45.09 -38.68 -4.17
CA SER A 85 43.64 -38.90 -4.00
C SER A 85 43.05 -37.92 -2.98
N HIS A 86 43.73 -37.69 -1.86
CA HIS A 86 43.28 -36.73 -0.85
C HIS A 86 43.30 -35.28 -1.38
N ALA A 87 44.34 -34.90 -2.12
CA ALA A 87 44.41 -33.58 -2.77
C ALA A 87 43.29 -33.39 -3.81
N ALA A 88 43.03 -34.42 -4.62
CA ALA A 88 41.93 -34.41 -5.59
C ALA A 88 40.56 -34.26 -4.91
N LYS A 89 40.32 -34.95 -3.79
CA LYS A 89 39.09 -34.80 -2.98
C LYS A 89 38.93 -33.37 -2.44
N ASN A 90 39.99 -32.76 -1.95
CA ASN A 90 39.96 -31.38 -1.47
C ASN A 90 39.66 -30.37 -2.59
N ILE A 91 40.26 -30.57 -3.78
CA ILE A 91 39.98 -29.73 -4.96
C ILE A 91 38.52 -29.90 -5.41
N ALA A 92 38.02 -31.13 -5.45
CA ALA A 92 36.63 -31.42 -5.81
C ALA A 92 35.65 -30.74 -4.84
N ALA A 93 35.89 -30.84 -3.53
CA ALA A 93 35.07 -30.17 -2.52
C ALA A 93 35.10 -28.65 -2.63
N ASN A 94 36.25 -28.06 -2.96
CA ASN A 94 36.37 -26.61 -3.16
C ASN A 94 35.62 -26.16 -4.43
N LEU A 95 35.72 -26.91 -5.53
CA LEU A 95 35.00 -26.63 -6.77
C LEU A 95 33.47 -26.74 -6.57
N GLU A 96 33.02 -27.74 -5.82
CA GLU A 96 31.61 -27.88 -5.43
C GLU A 96 31.13 -26.67 -4.61
N GLY A 97 31.94 -26.23 -3.65
CA GLY A 97 31.66 -25.00 -2.89
C GLY A 97 31.57 -23.75 -3.77
N GLN A 98 32.47 -23.59 -4.74
CA GLN A 98 32.43 -22.47 -5.70
C GLN A 98 31.21 -22.54 -6.62
N GLN A 99 30.83 -23.73 -7.08
CA GLN A 99 29.64 -23.93 -7.91
C GLN A 99 28.36 -23.57 -7.15
N ILE A 100 28.26 -23.95 -5.87
CA ILE A 100 27.13 -23.59 -5.01
C ILE A 100 27.09 -22.06 -4.79
N ALA A 101 28.22 -21.43 -4.49
CA ALA A 101 28.29 -19.98 -4.29
C ALA A 101 27.87 -19.19 -5.55
N LEU A 102 28.35 -19.60 -6.72
CA LEU A 102 27.94 -19.00 -8.00
C LEU A 102 26.46 -19.19 -8.29
N LYS A 103 25.89 -20.35 -7.93
CA LYS A 103 24.46 -20.60 -8.08
C LYS A 103 23.63 -19.67 -7.19
N ILE A 104 24.02 -19.49 -5.93
CA ILE A 104 23.36 -18.56 -4.99
C ILE A 104 23.42 -17.13 -5.54
N GLN A 105 24.58 -16.68 -6.02
CA GLN A 105 24.73 -15.36 -6.62
C GLN A 105 23.86 -15.20 -7.89
N GLY A 106 23.74 -16.25 -8.70
CA GLY A 106 22.83 -16.29 -9.85
C GLY A 106 21.36 -16.13 -9.45
N ASP A 107 20.93 -16.84 -8.41
CA ASP A 107 19.56 -16.78 -7.91
C ASP A 107 19.23 -15.40 -7.29
N GLU A 108 20.18 -14.78 -6.58
CA GLU A 108 20.03 -13.40 -6.05
C GLU A 108 19.95 -12.35 -7.16
N THR A 109 20.81 -12.43 -8.17
CA THR A 109 20.76 -11.51 -9.32
C THR A 109 19.48 -11.67 -10.13
N PHE A 110 18.96 -12.90 -10.24
CA PHE A 110 17.67 -13.14 -10.89
C PHE A 110 16.49 -12.57 -10.07
N ALA A 111 16.52 -12.69 -8.74
CA ALA A 111 15.51 -12.11 -7.85
C ALA A 111 15.49 -10.58 -7.97
N THR A 112 16.65 -9.92 -7.90
CA THR A 112 16.75 -8.46 -8.07
C THR A 112 16.28 -7.98 -9.45
N LEU A 113 16.57 -8.71 -10.53
CA LEU A 113 16.04 -8.40 -11.87
C LEU A 113 14.51 -8.55 -11.95
N LYS A 114 13.96 -9.57 -11.28
CA LYS A 114 12.52 -9.78 -11.20
C LYS A 114 11.85 -8.61 -10.47
N ASP A 115 12.41 -8.17 -9.35
CA ASP A 115 11.91 -7.02 -8.58
C ASP A 115 12.00 -5.71 -9.39
N ALA A 116 13.11 -5.49 -10.10
CA ALA A 116 13.26 -4.34 -11.00
C ALA A 116 12.21 -4.36 -12.13
N ARG A 117 11.88 -5.53 -12.67
CA ARG A 117 10.85 -5.70 -13.71
C ARG A 117 9.45 -5.40 -13.17
N GLU A 118 9.13 -5.84 -11.96
CA GLU A 118 7.85 -5.49 -11.31
C GLU A 118 7.79 -3.99 -10.98
N GLY A 119 8.90 -3.38 -10.56
CA GLY A 119 9.03 -1.94 -10.40
C GLY A 119 8.75 -1.16 -11.69
N LEU A 120 9.31 -1.60 -12.83
CA LEU A 120 9.03 -1.01 -14.14
C LEU A 120 7.55 -1.12 -14.56
N LYS A 121 6.87 -2.23 -14.22
CA LYS A 121 5.43 -2.36 -14.46
C LYS A 121 4.63 -1.37 -13.61
N ALA A 122 5.02 -1.17 -12.35
CA ALA A 122 4.39 -0.18 -11.48
C ALA A 122 4.58 1.25 -12.03
N VAL A 123 5.79 1.60 -12.48
CA VAL A 123 6.08 2.90 -13.11
C VAL A 123 5.27 3.08 -14.40
N ARG A 124 5.18 2.06 -15.27
CA ARG A 124 4.34 2.13 -16.47
C ARG A 124 2.87 2.39 -16.11
N LYS A 125 2.33 1.66 -15.12
CA LYS A 125 0.96 1.85 -14.65
C LYS A 125 0.73 3.27 -14.12
N TYR A 126 1.72 3.85 -13.43
CA TYR A 126 1.70 5.23 -12.95
C TYR A 126 1.69 6.22 -14.12
N VAL A 127 2.54 6.03 -15.13
CA VAL A 127 2.57 6.86 -16.36
C VAL A 127 1.26 6.77 -17.12
N ASP A 128 0.68 5.58 -17.26
CA ASP A 128 -0.63 5.38 -17.89
C ASP A 128 -1.73 6.10 -17.08
N GLY A 129 -1.62 6.11 -15.74
CA GLY A 129 -2.48 6.90 -14.86
C GLY A 129 -2.37 8.39 -15.13
N LEU A 130 -1.15 8.94 -15.14
CA LEU A 130 -0.90 10.35 -15.46
C LEU A 130 -1.43 10.74 -16.84
N LYS A 131 -1.30 9.84 -17.84
CA LYS A 131 -1.84 10.10 -19.18
C LYS A 131 -3.36 10.20 -19.17
N ARG A 132 -4.06 9.32 -18.42
CA ARG A 132 -5.52 9.44 -18.25
C ARG A 132 -5.91 10.73 -17.54
N THR A 133 -5.16 11.14 -16.53
CA THR A 133 -5.39 12.42 -15.85
C THR A 133 -5.16 13.60 -16.78
N GLN A 134 -4.12 13.54 -17.62
CA GLN A 134 -3.87 14.54 -18.66
C GLN A 134 -4.99 14.59 -19.69
N ASP A 135 -5.46 13.44 -20.18
CA ASP A 135 -6.58 13.34 -21.14
C ASP A 135 -7.88 13.86 -20.51
N ALA A 136 -8.13 13.58 -19.23
CA ALA A 136 -9.26 14.11 -18.47
C ALA A 136 -9.17 15.64 -18.32
N LEU A 137 -7.99 16.19 -17.99
CA LEU A 137 -7.77 17.64 -17.93
C LEU A 137 -7.95 18.30 -19.29
N TYR A 138 -7.48 17.69 -20.39
CA TYR A 138 -7.76 18.19 -21.73
C TYR A 138 -9.24 18.16 -22.07
N HIS A 139 -9.95 17.12 -21.63
CA HIS A 139 -11.40 17.03 -21.77
C HIS A 139 -12.09 18.14 -20.97
N GLU A 140 -11.69 18.40 -19.72
CA GLU A 140 -12.20 19.49 -18.90
C GLU A 140 -11.91 20.85 -19.52
N ILE A 141 -10.67 21.11 -20.00
CA ILE A 141 -10.33 22.35 -20.71
C ILE A 141 -11.19 22.51 -21.94
N ARG A 142 -11.42 21.43 -22.71
CA ARG A 142 -12.32 21.45 -23.86
C ARG A 142 -13.75 21.76 -23.43
N MET A 143 -14.27 21.10 -22.40
CA MET A 143 -15.62 21.36 -21.88
C MET A 143 -15.76 22.79 -21.39
N VAL A 144 -14.77 23.32 -20.67
CA VAL A 144 -14.74 24.71 -20.21
C VAL A 144 -14.70 25.68 -21.39
N ASN A 145 -13.90 25.38 -22.43
CA ASN A 145 -13.86 26.19 -23.64
C ASN A 145 -15.18 26.11 -24.41
N GLU A 146 -15.78 24.93 -24.56
CA GLU A 146 -17.10 24.76 -25.18
C GLU A 146 -18.19 25.45 -24.35
N MET A 147 -18.09 25.43 -23.01
CA MET A 147 -18.96 26.15 -22.10
C MET A 147 -18.75 27.67 -22.15
N PHE A 148 -17.53 28.13 -22.42
CA PHE A 148 -17.18 29.52 -22.60
C PHE A 148 -17.59 30.04 -23.98
N GLU A 149 -17.43 29.22 -25.02
CA GLU A 149 -17.95 29.48 -26.36
C GLU A 149 -19.47 29.46 -26.35
N ALA A 150 -20.09 28.53 -25.61
CA ALA A 150 -21.52 28.57 -25.31
C ALA A 150 -21.89 29.83 -24.52
N GLU A 151 -21.12 30.27 -23.52
CA GLU A 151 -21.34 31.58 -22.87
C GLU A 151 -21.24 32.76 -23.85
N SER A 152 -20.40 32.65 -24.88
CA SER A 152 -20.27 33.66 -25.94
C SER A 152 -21.36 33.56 -27.02
N ALA A 153 -22.01 32.40 -27.15
CA ALA A 153 -22.99 32.09 -28.19
C ALA A 153 -24.43 31.99 -27.67
N SER A 154 -24.63 31.81 -26.36
CA SER A 154 -25.93 31.78 -25.68
C SER A 154 -26.05 33.05 -24.85
N ASP A 155 -27.01 33.89 -25.22
CA ASP A 155 -27.70 34.98 -24.51
C ASP A 155 -27.43 35.17 -23.00
N MET A 156 -26.16 35.25 -22.57
CA MET A 156 -25.80 35.76 -21.26
C MET A 156 -25.94 37.27 -21.38
N PRO A 157 -26.91 37.88 -20.69
CA PRO A 157 -27.07 39.32 -20.75
C PRO A 157 -25.74 39.98 -20.38
N ASP A 158 -25.29 40.91 -21.24
CA ASP A 158 -24.13 41.73 -20.97
C ASP A 158 -24.21 42.27 -19.53
N SER A 159 -23.07 42.29 -18.85
CA SER A 159 -23.00 42.79 -17.48
C SER A 159 -23.71 44.16 -17.41
N PRO A 160 -24.64 44.35 -16.45
CA PRO A 160 -25.44 45.56 -16.39
C PRO A 160 -24.52 46.78 -16.37
N MET A 161 -24.80 47.77 -17.24
CA MET A 161 -23.99 48.98 -17.32
C MET A 161 -23.90 49.67 -15.96
N ARG A 162 -22.77 50.32 -15.67
CA ARG A 162 -22.58 51.09 -14.44
C ARG A 162 -23.68 52.14 -14.29
N GLY A 163 -24.51 52.03 -13.26
CA GLY A 163 -25.69 52.87 -13.05
C GLY A 163 -27.03 52.22 -13.42
N SER A 164 -27.05 50.93 -13.75
CA SER A 164 -28.27 50.13 -13.90
C SER A 164 -29.08 50.10 -12.60
N SER A 165 -30.41 49.90 -12.72
CA SER A 165 -31.28 49.75 -11.56
C SER A 165 -30.89 48.50 -10.74
N ASP A 166 -31.10 48.56 -9.43
CA ASP A 166 -30.84 47.42 -8.53
C ASP A 166 -31.62 46.17 -8.96
N GLU A 167 -32.85 46.34 -9.47
CA GLU A 167 -33.66 45.25 -10.02
C GLU A 167 -32.97 44.54 -11.20
N LEU A 168 -32.36 45.29 -12.12
CA LEU A 168 -31.64 44.71 -13.27
C LEU A 168 -30.39 43.95 -12.81
N VAL A 169 -29.68 44.51 -11.82
CA VAL A 169 -28.51 43.85 -11.22
C VAL A 169 -28.91 42.54 -10.53
N GLN A 170 -29.98 42.56 -9.74
CA GLN A 170 -30.49 41.34 -9.07
C GLN A 170 -30.95 40.28 -10.08
N SER A 171 -31.68 40.68 -11.12
CA SER A 171 -32.10 39.75 -12.18
C SER A 171 -30.91 39.12 -12.91
N TRP A 172 -29.86 39.92 -13.18
CA TRP A 172 -28.64 39.43 -13.81
C TRP A 172 -27.87 38.47 -12.89
N MET A 173 -27.76 38.79 -11.60
CA MET A 173 -27.13 37.92 -10.60
C MET A 173 -27.87 36.59 -10.47
N GLN A 174 -29.20 36.62 -10.39
CA GLN A 174 -30.03 35.41 -10.33
C GLN A 174 -29.84 34.53 -11.56
N HIS A 175 -29.93 35.11 -12.77
CA HIS A 175 -29.73 34.36 -14.01
C HIS A 175 -28.34 33.70 -14.07
N ARG A 176 -27.29 34.42 -13.65
CA ARG A 176 -25.93 33.88 -13.57
C ARG A 176 -25.85 32.72 -12.56
N GLN A 177 -26.49 32.86 -11.41
CA GLN A 177 -26.54 31.82 -10.39
C GLN A 177 -27.26 30.57 -10.92
N ASP A 178 -28.40 30.73 -11.59
CA ASP A 178 -29.17 29.64 -12.18
C ASP A 178 -28.35 28.90 -13.25
N ALA A 179 -27.65 29.63 -14.11
CA ALA A 179 -26.76 29.05 -15.12
C ALA A 179 -25.59 28.26 -14.50
N LEU A 180 -24.99 28.76 -13.41
CA LEU A 180 -23.94 28.04 -12.68
C LEU A 180 -24.48 26.78 -12.00
N THR A 181 -25.65 26.87 -11.36
CA THR A 181 -26.33 25.71 -10.75
C THR A 181 -26.62 24.64 -11.79
N TYR A 182 -27.13 25.02 -12.97
CA TYR A 182 -27.34 24.09 -14.07
C TYR A 182 -26.05 23.38 -14.51
N LYS A 183 -24.95 24.13 -14.64
CA LYS A 183 -23.63 23.57 -14.99
C LYS A 183 -23.12 22.59 -13.93
N ILE A 184 -23.28 22.92 -12.64
CA ILE A 184 -22.91 22.05 -11.52
C ILE A 184 -23.73 20.76 -11.56
N ASN A 185 -25.05 20.85 -11.79
CA ASN A 185 -25.91 19.68 -11.85
C ASN A 185 -25.53 18.75 -13.02
N ASN A 186 -25.26 19.30 -14.21
CA ASN A 186 -24.77 18.49 -15.34
C ASN A 186 -23.44 17.78 -15.03
N LEU A 187 -22.53 18.45 -14.31
CA LEU A 187 -21.26 17.84 -13.89
C LEU A 187 -21.49 16.72 -12.85
N LYS A 188 -22.39 16.94 -11.89
CA LYS A 188 -22.79 15.90 -10.92
C LYS A 188 -23.35 14.68 -11.65
N ASP A 189 -24.29 14.88 -12.57
CA ASP A 189 -24.90 13.81 -13.37
C ASP A 189 -23.85 13.01 -14.16
N PHE A 190 -22.91 13.71 -14.80
CA PHE A 190 -21.80 13.08 -15.52
C PHE A 190 -20.94 12.22 -14.58
N ILE A 191 -20.53 12.76 -13.42
CA ILE A 191 -19.74 12.02 -12.42
C ILE A 191 -20.49 10.79 -11.90
N GLN A 192 -21.81 10.91 -11.68
CA GLN A 192 -22.66 9.79 -11.27
C GLN A 192 -22.74 8.71 -12.35
N GLN A 193 -22.90 9.10 -13.62
CA GLN A 193 -22.95 8.19 -14.75
C GLN A 193 -21.62 7.43 -14.92
N GLU A 194 -20.50 8.14 -14.88
CA GLU A 194 -19.17 7.54 -14.96
C GLU A 194 -18.90 6.59 -13.79
N SER A 195 -19.26 7.00 -12.57
CA SER A 195 -19.12 6.16 -11.37
C SER A 195 -19.97 4.89 -11.47
N ARG A 196 -21.21 5.02 -11.94
CA ARG A 196 -22.11 3.88 -12.20
C ARG A 196 -21.50 2.91 -13.20
N GLN A 197 -21.02 3.42 -14.34
CA GLN A 197 -20.42 2.59 -15.38
C GLN A 197 -19.19 1.84 -14.85
N GLN A 198 -18.30 2.54 -14.15
CA GLN A 198 -17.11 1.92 -13.57
C GLN A 198 -17.46 0.83 -12.55
N VAL A 199 -18.49 1.02 -11.73
CA VAL A 199 -18.94 0.01 -10.79
C VAL A 199 -19.50 -1.21 -11.53
N ILE A 200 -20.36 -1.01 -12.53
CA ILE A 200 -20.94 -2.10 -13.34
C ILE A 200 -19.84 -2.90 -14.05
N GLU A 201 -18.86 -2.22 -14.65
CA GLU A 201 -17.75 -2.86 -15.36
C GLU A 201 -16.86 -3.70 -14.43
N LYS A 202 -16.60 -3.22 -13.21
CA LYS A 202 -15.69 -3.88 -12.25
C LYS A 202 -16.38 -4.96 -11.40
N TYR A 203 -17.62 -4.71 -10.99
CA TYR A 203 -18.30 -5.47 -9.94
C TYR A 203 -19.65 -6.07 -10.38
N GLY A 204 -20.16 -5.68 -11.55
CA GLY A 204 -21.46 -6.12 -12.08
C GLY A 204 -22.62 -5.20 -11.70
N SER A 205 -23.79 -5.46 -12.28
CA SER A 205 -25.01 -4.67 -12.10
C SER A 205 -25.92 -5.15 -10.97
N GLY A 206 -25.61 -6.28 -10.34
CA GLY A 206 -26.42 -6.86 -9.27
C GLY A 206 -26.28 -6.11 -7.94
N PRO A 207 -27.03 -6.52 -6.90
CA PRO A 207 -26.81 -6.04 -5.54
C PRO A 207 -25.37 -6.32 -5.14
N ILE A 208 -24.61 -5.27 -4.85
CA ILE A 208 -23.21 -5.38 -4.43
C ILE A 208 -23.19 -5.45 -2.91
N ARG A 209 -22.45 -6.44 -2.38
CA ARG A 209 -22.34 -6.64 -0.94
C ARG A 209 -20.88 -6.63 -0.49
N ALA A 210 -20.67 -6.15 0.73
CA ALA A 210 -19.37 -6.19 1.39
C ALA A 210 -19.53 -6.77 2.79
N LYS A 211 -18.66 -7.71 3.15
CA LYS A 211 -18.61 -8.33 4.46
C LYS A 211 -17.51 -7.71 5.29
N PHE A 212 -17.88 -7.20 6.45
CA PHE A 212 -16.95 -6.72 7.48
C PHE A 212 -16.62 -7.89 8.41
N THR A 213 -15.33 -8.13 8.64
CA THR A 213 -14.84 -8.97 9.73
C THR A 213 -14.30 -8.06 10.81
N ILE A 214 -14.87 -8.12 12.00
CA ILE A 214 -14.49 -7.31 13.15
C ILE A 214 -14.03 -8.18 14.32
N ASN A 215 -13.24 -7.62 15.23
CA ASN A 215 -12.80 -8.28 16.45
C ASN A 215 -13.04 -7.36 17.65
N PHE A 216 -13.77 -7.88 18.64
CA PHE A 216 -13.97 -7.22 19.93
C PHE A 216 -12.77 -7.51 20.85
N MET A 217 -12.04 -6.46 21.23
CA MET A 217 -10.77 -6.56 21.96
C MET A 217 -10.79 -7.47 23.19
N LYS A 218 -11.85 -7.42 23.98
CA LYS A 218 -11.96 -8.17 25.24
C LYS A 218 -12.30 -9.65 25.06
N HIS A 219 -12.73 -10.05 23.87
CA HIS A 219 -13.27 -11.38 23.63
C HIS A 219 -12.45 -12.20 22.63
N ASP A 220 -11.46 -11.58 21.96
CA ASP A 220 -10.67 -12.16 20.87
C ASP A 220 -11.51 -12.98 19.89
N LEU A 221 -12.69 -12.44 19.58
CA LEU A 221 -13.74 -13.17 18.92
C LEU A 221 -14.11 -12.45 17.65
N GLU A 222 -13.75 -13.06 16.54
CA GLU A 222 -14.12 -12.55 15.23
C GLU A 222 -15.63 -12.70 15.02
N ARG A 223 -16.21 -11.61 14.51
CA ARG A 223 -17.62 -11.50 14.15
C ARG A 223 -17.72 -10.86 12.78
N THR A 224 -18.84 -11.12 12.11
CA THR A 224 -19.06 -10.61 10.76
C THR A 224 -20.44 -10.03 10.62
N PHE A 225 -20.54 -8.96 9.86
CA PHE A 225 -21.80 -8.44 9.35
C PHE A 225 -21.64 -8.14 7.87
N VAL A 226 -22.75 -8.17 7.13
CA VAL A 226 -22.77 -7.92 5.68
C VAL A 226 -23.58 -6.67 5.41
N ILE A 227 -23.03 -5.82 4.56
CA ILE A 227 -23.68 -4.61 4.08
C ILE A 227 -24.01 -4.78 2.61
N GLU A 228 -25.17 -4.26 2.21
CA GLU A 228 -25.61 -4.15 0.82
C GLU A 228 -25.51 -2.69 0.41
N MET A 229 -24.87 -2.43 -0.73
CA MET A 229 -24.75 -1.09 -1.28
C MET A 229 -26.13 -0.57 -1.70
N ALA A 230 -26.31 0.75 -1.63
CA ALA A 230 -27.45 1.43 -2.21
C ALA A 230 -27.53 1.15 -3.73
N PRO A 231 -28.74 1.17 -4.32
CA PRO A 231 -28.88 1.04 -5.76
C PRO A 231 -28.01 2.04 -6.51
N LEU A 232 -27.31 1.58 -7.55
CA LEU A 232 -26.48 2.47 -8.40
C LEU A 232 -27.31 3.51 -9.14
N THR A 233 -28.63 3.33 -9.21
CA THR A 233 -29.57 4.33 -9.71
C THR A 233 -29.67 5.55 -8.80
N LEU A 234 -29.43 5.38 -7.50
CA LEU A 234 -29.61 6.41 -6.47
C LEU A 234 -28.28 7.00 -6.00
N MET A 235 -27.28 6.16 -5.70
CA MET A 235 -26.02 6.57 -5.05
C MET A 235 -24.75 6.05 -5.76
N PRO A 236 -24.64 6.14 -7.09
CA PRO A 236 -23.52 5.53 -7.81
C PRO A 236 -22.14 6.09 -7.42
N HIS A 237 -22.04 7.38 -7.12
CA HIS A 237 -20.75 8.00 -6.83
C HIS A 237 -20.19 7.53 -5.48
N SER A 238 -21.01 7.58 -4.44
CA SER A 238 -20.65 7.18 -3.08
C SER A 238 -20.35 5.70 -2.99
N VAL A 239 -21.17 4.87 -3.66
CA VAL A 239 -20.93 3.42 -3.75
C VAL A 239 -19.60 3.14 -4.45
N HIS A 240 -19.33 3.79 -5.60
CA HIS A 240 -18.07 3.63 -6.31
C HIS A 240 -16.86 3.95 -5.41
N MET A 241 -16.90 5.08 -4.71
CA MET A 241 -15.81 5.50 -3.83
C MET A 241 -15.59 4.53 -2.67
N PHE A 242 -16.66 4.04 -2.04
CA PHE A 242 -16.53 3.03 -0.99
C PHE A 242 -15.89 1.73 -1.52
N LEU A 243 -16.35 1.23 -2.67
CA LEU A 243 -15.84 0.00 -3.28
C LEU A 243 -14.36 0.12 -3.68
N GLU A 244 -13.92 1.28 -4.16
CA GLU A 244 -12.50 1.52 -4.42
C GLU A 244 -11.67 1.46 -3.13
N MET A 245 -12.16 2.02 -2.02
CA MET A 245 -11.46 1.91 -0.73
C MET A 245 -11.39 0.47 -0.22
N VAL A 246 -12.44 -0.34 -0.42
CA VAL A 246 -12.43 -1.78 -0.13
C VAL A 246 -11.40 -2.49 -1.01
N ARG A 247 -11.40 -2.23 -2.31
CA ARG A 247 -10.45 -2.82 -3.28
C ARG A 247 -9.00 -2.49 -2.94
N MET A 248 -8.74 -1.28 -2.43
CA MET A 248 -7.41 -0.84 -1.99
C MET A 248 -7.03 -1.35 -0.59
N GLY A 249 -7.91 -2.08 0.11
CA GLY A 249 -7.64 -2.61 1.44
C GLY A 249 -7.53 -1.53 2.53
N MET A 250 -8.14 -0.36 2.31
CA MET A 250 -8.01 0.78 3.22
C MET A 250 -8.58 0.47 4.61
N TRP A 251 -9.69 -0.27 4.66
CA TRP A 251 -10.40 -0.67 5.87
C TRP A 251 -9.76 -1.85 6.63
N THR A 252 -8.69 -2.46 6.11
CA THR A 252 -8.01 -3.58 6.78
C THR A 252 -7.24 -3.08 8.01
N ASN A 253 -7.43 -3.68 9.18
CA ASN A 253 -6.82 -3.23 10.43
C ASN A 253 -7.14 -1.76 10.78
N THR A 254 -8.38 -1.35 10.57
CA THR A 254 -8.88 -0.04 11.02
C THR A 254 -9.84 -0.18 12.19
N VAL A 255 -10.57 0.88 12.55
CA VAL A 255 -11.34 0.92 13.79
C VAL A 255 -12.77 1.38 13.56
N PHE A 256 -13.70 0.77 14.27
CA PHE A 256 -14.92 1.40 14.70
C PHE A 256 -14.70 1.96 16.11
N TRP A 257 -15.16 3.18 16.35
CA TRP A 257 -15.26 3.78 17.66
C TRP A 257 -16.68 4.30 17.88
N HIS A 258 -17.06 4.47 19.13
CA HIS A 258 -18.30 5.11 19.52
C HIS A 258 -17.94 6.27 20.44
N HIS A 259 -18.35 7.49 20.09
CA HIS A 259 -18.13 8.63 20.96
C HIS A 259 -19.22 8.66 22.04
N ASP A 260 -18.82 8.95 23.28
CA ASP A 260 -19.74 9.08 24.42
C ASP A 260 -20.79 10.18 24.18
N ASP A 261 -20.42 11.23 23.44
CA ASP A 261 -21.31 12.36 23.15
C ASP A 261 -22.24 12.11 21.95
N VAL A 262 -22.12 10.96 21.27
CA VAL A 262 -22.81 10.69 20.00
C VAL A 262 -23.51 9.32 20.03
N GLU A 263 -24.67 9.28 20.68
CA GLU A 263 -25.44 8.04 20.87
C GLU A 263 -26.10 7.50 19.58
N HIS A 264 -26.13 8.28 18.51
CA HIS A 264 -26.92 7.96 17.33
C HIS A 264 -26.17 7.25 16.21
N ILE A 265 -24.85 7.12 16.32
CA ILE A 265 -24.00 6.45 15.32
C ILE A 265 -22.84 5.67 15.94
N ILE A 266 -22.33 4.69 15.20
CA ILE A 266 -20.98 4.13 15.41
C ILE A 266 -20.08 4.63 14.28
N ALA A 267 -18.99 5.33 14.59
CA ALA A 267 -18.11 5.88 13.59
C ALA A 267 -16.99 4.89 13.20
N GLY A 268 -16.78 4.71 11.90
CA GLY A 268 -15.67 3.96 11.32
C GLY A 268 -14.61 4.91 10.80
N ALA A 269 -13.39 4.80 11.31
CA ALA A 269 -12.31 5.72 10.99
C ALA A 269 -11.09 4.99 10.41
N LEU A 270 -10.42 5.63 9.46
CA LEU A 270 -9.22 5.09 8.81
C LEU A 270 -7.95 5.29 9.66
N PHE A 271 -7.97 4.84 10.91
CA PHE A 271 -6.79 4.76 11.77
C PHE A 271 -6.27 3.34 11.80
N ASN A 272 -4.95 3.16 11.73
CA ASN A 272 -4.35 1.86 11.95
C ASN A 272 -4.59 1.44 13.40
N TYR A 273 -5.32 0.34 13.59
CA TYR A 273 -5.68 -0.16 14.91
C TYR A 273 -4.48 -0.35 15.86
N ARG A 274 -3.32 -0.80 15.34
CA ARG A 274 -2.14 -1.09 16.16
C ARG A 274 -1.31 0.15 16.48
N THR A 275 -1.17 1.06 15.53
CA THR A 275 -0.26 2.22 15.65
C THR A 275 -0.99 3.51 16.02
N GLY A 276 -2.31 3.56 15.86
CA GLY A 276 -3.11 4.78 16.00
C GLY A 276 -2.89 5.78 14.85
N GLU A 277 -2.05 5.46 13.86
CA GLU A 277 -1.72 6.39 12.80
C GLU A 277 -2.86 6.52 11.78
N PRO A 278 -3.21 7.75 11.37
CA PRO A 278 -4.19 7.95 10.32
C PRO A 278 -3.67 7.42 8.99
N LYS A 279 -4.49 6.66 8.26
CA LYS A 279 -4.18 6.18 6.90
C LYS A 279 -4.49 7.18 5.80
N PHE A 280 -4.89 8.41 6.13
CA PHE A 280 -5.19 9.46 5.15
C PHE A 280 -4.00 9.78 4.24
N HIS A 281 -2.76 9.57 4.69
CA HIS A 281 -1.57 9.77 3.85
C HIS A 281 -1.54 8.83 2.64
N HIS A 282 -2.03 7.59 2.77
CA HIS A 282 -2.15 6.67 1.64
C HIS A 282 -3.20 7.15 0.64
N LEU A 283 -4.33 7.69 1.11
CA LEU A 283 -5.37 8.26 0.25
C LEU A 283 -4.83 9.49 -0.49
N LYS A 284 -4.17 10.40 0.21
CA LYS A 284 -3.58 11.60 -0.40
C LYS A 284 -2.51 11.27 -1.43
N ALA A 285 -1.68 10.24 -1.18
CA ALA A 285 -0.69 9.76 -2.14
C ALA A 285 -1.31 9.20 -3.43
N LEU A 286 -2.59 8.80 -3.38
CA LEU A 286 -3.38 8.35 -4.53
C LEU A 286 -4.19 9.47 -5.18
N GLY A 287 -4.03 10.72 -4.72
CA GLY A 287 -4.82 11.86 -5.20
C GLY A 287 -6.26 11.85 -4.71
N TRP A 288 -6.57 11.12 -3.64
CA TRP A 288 -7.91 11.13 -3.06
C TRP A 288 -8.06 12.36 -2.15
N GLU A 289 -9.08 13.18 -2.44
CA GLU A 289 -9.40 14.41 -1.70
C GLU A 289 -10.77 14.36 -1.00
N GLY A 290 -11.57 13.34 -1.26
CA GLY A 290 -12.96 13.29 -0.85
C GLY A 290 -13.86 12.72 -1.93
N LEU A 291 -15.14 12.63 -1.62
CA LEU A 291 -16.20 12.66 -2.63
C LEU A 291 -16.17 14.01 -3.36
N HIS A 292 -16.45 14.00 -4.66
CA HIS A 292 -16.50 15.23 -5.45
C HIS A 292 -17.64 16.15 -4.98
N PHE A 293 -18.74 15.55 -4.54
CA PHE A 293 -19.86 16.21 -3.90
C PHE A 293 -20.53 15.23 -2.91
N PRO A 294 -21.18 15.74 -1.86
CA PRO A 294 -22.00 14.91 -0.98
C PRO A 294 -23.26 14.46 -1.72
N GLU A 295 -23.21 13.26 -2.31
CA GLU A 295 -24.34 12.65 -3.01
C GLU A 295 -25.42 12.21 -2.01
N TYR A 296 -26.68 12.53 -2.28
CA TYR A 296 -27.81 12.19 -1.41
C TYR A 296 -29.04 11.83 -2.23
N SER A 297 -29.88 10.93 -1.69
CA SER A 297 -31.17 10.54 -2.27
C SER A 297 -32.20 10.39 -1.17
N GLU A 298 -33.36 11.05 -1.32
CA GLU A 298 -34.50 10.92 -0.41
C GLU A 298 -35.09 9.49 -0.39
N GLU A 299 -34.90 8.73 -1.47
CA GLU A 299 -35.31 7.32 -1.56
C GLU A 299 -34.37 6.37 -0.80
N TYR A 300 -33.22 6.87 -0.33
CA TYR A 300 -32.25 6.11 0.45
C TYR A 300 -31.78 6.93 1.67
N PRO A 301 -32.69 7.21 2.63
CA PRO A 301 -32.42 8.12 3.75
C PRO A 301 -31.52 7.47 4.82
N HIS A 302 -31.23 8.24 5.87
CA HIS A 302 -30.40 7.83 7.02
C HIS A 302 -31.17 6.99 8.05
N ASP A 303 -31.77 5.89 7.60
CA ASP A 303 -32.52 4.98 8.47
C ASP A 303 -31.60 4.23 9.45
N LYS A 304 -32.19 3.64 10.49
CA LYS A 304 -31.47 2.75 11.40
C LYS A 304 -30.77 1.62 10.62
N TYR A 305 -29.51 1.38 10.94
CA TYR A 305 -28.61 0.40 10.31
C TYR A 305 -28.18 0.71 8.86
N THR A 306 -28.43 1.93 8.39
CA THR A 306 -27.76 2.44 7.19
C THR A 306 -26.34 2.90 7.49
N ILE A 307 -25.52 3.02 6.46
CA ILE A 307 -24.12 3.42 6.53
C ILE A 307 -23.90 4.61 5.62
N GLY A 308 -23.29 5.65 6.16
CA GLY A 308 -22.97 6.86 5.43
C GLY A 308 -21.53 7.31 5.57
N PHE A 309 -21.11 8.24 4.71
CA PHE A 309 -19.87 8.99 4.87
C PHE A 309 -20.11 10.19 5.77
N SER A 310 -19.14 10.51 6.63
CA SER A 310 -19.14 11.81 7.33
C SER A 310 -18.59 12.88 6.38
N GLY A 311 -19.42 13.84 6.00
CA GLY A 311 -19.15 14.84 4.98
C GLY A 311 -18.73 14.22 3.65
N LYS A 312 -17.58 14.65 3.13
CA LYS A 312 -16.98 14.11 1.89
C LYS A 312 -16.16 12.82 2.13
N GLY A 313 -16.25 12.21 3.31
CA GLY A 313 -15.50 11.02 3.70
C GLY A 313 -14.07 11.32 4.18
N PRO A 314 -13.20 10.30 4.32
CA PRO A 314 -13.43 8.88 4.00
C PRO A 314 -13.96 8.10 5.21
N ASN A 315 -14.10 8.77 6.36
CA ASN A 315 -14.68 8.17 7.55
C ASN A 315 -16.15 7.83 7.28
N ILE A 316 -16.58 6.68 7.76
CA ILE A 316 -17.95 6.19 7.64
C ILE A 316 -18.62 6.21 9.01
N TYR A 317 -19.93 6.04 9.04
CA TYR A 317 -20.64 5.75 10.26
C TYR A 317 -21.81 4.80 10.00
N ILE A 318 -22.26 4.13 11.05
CA ILE A 318 -23.43 3.26 11.07
C ILE A 318 -24.50 3.94 11.88
N ASN A 319 -25.66 4.20 11.29
CA ASN A 319 -26.82 4.78 11.96
C ASN A 319 -27.41 3.79 12.98
N LEU A 320 -27.59 4.21 14.23
CA LEU A 320 -28.19 3.42 15.31
C LEU A 320 -29.68 3.75 15.54
N ARG A 321 -30.19 4.78 14.86
CA ARG A 321 -31.59 5.19 14.79
C ARG A 321 -31.80 5.90 13.45
N ASP A 322 -33.04 6.31 13.17
CA ASP A 322 -33.29 7.25 12.08
C ASP A 322 -32.61 8.59 12.40
N ASN A 323 -31.72 9.00 11.51
CA ASN A 323 -30.90 10.19 11.63
C ASN A 323 -31.10 11.16 10.45
N GLN A 324 -32.24 11.09 9.75
CA GLN A 324 -32.54 12.02 8.65
C GLN A 324 -32.46 13.49 9.11
N ASP A 325 -32.95 13.80 10.31
CA ASP A 325 -32.91 15.16 10.87
C ASP A 325 -31.51 15.65 11.28
N VAL A 326 -30.52 14.76 11.32
CA VAL A 326 -29.15 15.05 11.78
C VAL A 326 -28.13 14.98 10.65
N HIS A 327 -28.33 14.06 9.71
CA HIS A 327 -27.41 13.75 8.62
C HIS A 327 -28.02 13.97 7.23
N GLY A 328 -29.31 14.31 7.15
CA GLY A 328 -30.00 14.68 5.92
C GLY A 328 -29.80 16.15 5.52
N PRO A 329 -30.41 16.57 4.40
CA PRO A 329 -30.29 17.94 3.88
C PRO A 329 -30.75 18.98 4.91
N GLY A 330 -30.01 20.06 5.10
CA GLY A 330 -30.40 21.12 6.04
C GLY A 330 -29.98 20.90 7.49
N ALA A 331 -29.51 19.71 7.86
CA ALA A 331 -29.30 19.36 9.25
C ALA A 331 -27.95 19.81 9.82
N GLN A 332 -26.91 19.93 8.98
CA GLN A 332 -25.53 20.10 9.45
C GLN A 332 -24.97 21.48 9.14
N SER A 333 -24.52 22.16 10.19
CA SER A 333 -23.92 23.51 10.10
C SER A 333 -22.49 23.53 9.54
N HIS A 334 -21.92 22.37 9.23
CA HIS A 334 -20.53 22.24 8.77
C HIS A 334 -20.41 21.96 7.27
N HIS A 335 -21.53 21.93 6.56
CA HIS A 335 -21.55 21.92 5.11
C HIS A 335 -21.36 23.33 4.54
N ASP A 336 -20.84 23.40 3.31
CA ASP A 336 -20.64 24.68 2.62
C ASP A 336 -21.97 25.27 2.16
N LEU A 337 -22.92 24.39 1.84
CA LEU A 337 -24.27 24.75 1.41
C LEU A 337 -25.32 24.20 2.38
N PRO A 338 -26.41 24.94 2.63
CA PRO A 338 -27.43 24.53 3.59
C PRO A 338 -28.20 23.28 3.15
N ASP A 339 -28.21 22.93 1.87
CA ASP A 339 -28.92 21.76 1.33
C ASP A 339 -28.05 20.50 1.21
N GLU A 340 -26.78 20.56 1.61
CA GLU A 340 -25.92 19.38 1.65
C GLU A 340 -26.30 18.43 2.79
N ALA A 341 -26.03 17.15 2.58
CA ALA A 341 -26.32 16.05 3.48
C ALA A 341 -25.16 15.06 3.47
N ASP A 342 -25.02 14.27 4.52
CA ASP A 342 -24.06 13.18 4.50
C ASP A 342 -24.53 12.08 3.50
N PRO A 343 -23.63 11.51 2.70
CA PRO A 343 -23.99 10.44 1.76
C PRO A 343 -24.34 9.13 2.45
N CYS A 344 -25.56 8.62 2.27
CA CYS A 344 -25.99 7.30 2.73
C CYS A 344 -25.85 6.27 1.60
N PHE A 345 -24.87 5.36 1.68
CA PHE A 345 -24.48 4.53 0.52
C PHE A 345 -24.64 3.02 0.73
N ALA A 346 -24.99 2.56 1.94
CA ALA A 346 -25.20 1.13 2.20
C ALA A 346 -26.14 0.90 3.39
N ARG A 347 -26.55 -0.35 3.58
CA ARG A 347 -27.32 -0.81 4.75
C ARG A 347 -26.86 -2.18 5.20
N ILE A 348 -26.99 -2.47 6.49
CA ILE A 348 -26.69 -3.78 7.04
C ILE A 348 -27.83 -4.74 6.68
N VAL A 349 -27.49 -5.87 6.04
CA VAL A 349 -28.44 -6.92 5.65
C VAL A 349 -28.26 -8.21 6.43
N GLU A 350 -27.09 -8.44 7.03
CA GLU A 350 -26.81 -9.59 7.89
C GLU A 350 -25.91 -9.16 9.06
N GLY A 351 -26.07 -9.78 10.23
CA GLY A 351 -25.24 -9.48 11.41
C GLY A 351 -25.63 -8.20 12.16
N VAL A 352 -26.92 -7.84 12.17
CA VAL A 352 -27.42 -6.69 12.95
C VAL A 352 -27.12 -6.85 14.45
N ASP A 353 -27.20 -8.07 14.96
CA ASP A 353 -26.86 -8.42 16.35
C ASP A 353 -25.38 -8.14 16.69
N VAL A 354 -24.49 -8.23 15.71
CA VAL A 354 -23.07 -7.89 15.85
C VAL A 354 -22.89 -6.38 16.02
N VAL A 355 -23.65 -5.58 15.27
CA VAL A 355 -23.63 -4.11 15.38
C VAL A 355 -24.26 -3.65 16.70
N ASP A 356 -25.37 -4.26 17.11
CA ASP A 356 -25.96 -4.01 18.43
C ASP A 356 -25.03 -4.44 19.57
N ALA A 357 -24.23 -5.51 19.39
CA ALA A 357 -23.20 -5.89 20.35
C ALA A 357 -22.07 -4.87 20.41
N MET A 358 -21.62 -4.34 19.26
CA MET A 358 -20.63 -3.28 19.19
C MET A 358 -21.06 -2.04 19.97
N TYR A 359 -22.30 -1.58 19.78
CA TYR A 359 -22.88 -0.47 20.54
C TYR A 359 -22.99 -0.76 22.05
N ARG A 360 -23.49 -1.94 22.42
CA ARG A 360 -23.63 -2.28 23.86
C ARG A 360 -22.29 -2.36 24.57
N LEU A 361 -21.25 -2.84 23.90
CA LEU A 361 -19.91 -2.94 24.47
C LEU A 361 -19.28 -1.56 24.67
N SER A 362 -19.51 -0.58 23.77
CA SER A 362 -19.02 0.78 23.97
C SER A 362 -19.66 1.45 25.20
N LEU A 363 -20.97 1.27 25.41
CA LEU A 363 -21.67 1.83 26.59
C LEU A 363 -21.20 1.22 27.93
N GLN A 364 -20.71 -0.03 27.93
CA GLN A 364 -20.21 -0.66 29.16
C GLN A 364 -18.86 -0.08 29.60
N ASP A 365 -18.06 0.39 28.65
CA ASP A 365 -16.74 0.94 28.92
C ASP A 365 -16.82 2.39 29.44
N GLU A 366 -17.80 3.17 28.98
CA GLU A 366 -18.08 4.52 29.50
C GLU A 366 -18.34 4.52 31.03
N LYS A 367 -19.09 3.52 31.52
CA LYS A 367 -19.37 3.40 32.96
C LYS A 367 -18.11 3.18 33.79
N LYS A 368 -17.04 2.64 33.21
CA LYS A 368 -15.76 2.42 33.89
C LYS A 368 -14.85 3.64 33.79
N SER A 369 -14.89 4.40 32.71
CA SER A 369 -14.04 5.58 32.50
C SER A 369 -14.38 6.72 33.46
N LYS A 370 -15.66 6.92 33.80
CA LYS A 370 -16.09 7.97 34.76
C LYS A 370 -15.50 7.81 36.16
N ASP A 371 -15.02 6.62 36.53
CA ASP A 371 -14.40 6.33 37.81
C ASP A 371 -12.87 6.57 37.82
N PHE A 372 -12.22 6.82 36.68
CA PHE A 372 -10.77 7.01 36.59
C PHE A 372 -10.39 8.24 35.75
N ARG A 373 -9.71 9.22 36.38
CA ARG A 373 -9.27 10.46 35.71
C ARG A 373 -8.10 10.18 34.75
N GLU A 374 -8.19 10.83 33.59
CA GLU A 374 -7.23 10.95 32.48
C GLU A 374 -7.05 9.70 31.60
N THR A 375 -7.87 9.60 30.54
CA THR A 375 -7.68 8.63 29.46
C THR A 375 -7.15 9.33 28.20
N THR A 376 -5.85 9.16 27.98
CA THR A 376 -5.31 9.03 26.63
C THR A 376 -6.10 7.94 25.90
N TRP A 377 -6.55 8.18 24.66
CA TRP A 377 -7.15 7.20 23.71
C TRP A 377 -7.00 5.75 24.18
N ASP A 378 -7.96 5.28 24.99
CA ASP A 378 -7.83 3.93 25.53
C ASP A 378 -8.23 2.97 24.42
N GLN A 379 -7.25 2.23 23.91
CA GLN A 379 -7.43 1.24 22.85
C GLN A 379 -8.51 0.19 23.19
N ASN A 380 -8.91 0.11 24.46
CA ASN A 380 -9.97 -0.75 24.96
C ASN A 380 -11.38 -0.43 24.42
N GLU A 381 -11.63 0.80 23.95
CA GLU A 381 -12.95 1.22 23.42
C GLU A 381 -13.11 0.98 21.91
N LEU A 382 -12.04 0.55 21.24
CA LEU A 382 -12.01 0.42 19.79
C LEU A 382 -12.41 -1.00 19.37
N THR A 383 -13.35 -1.09 18.43
CA THR A 383 -13.64 -2.35 17.73
C THR A 383 -12.79 -2.41 16.47
N ARG A 384 -11.93 -3.44 16.36
CA ARG A 384 -11.02 -3.56 15.22
C ARG A 384 -11.78 -4.07 14.00
N ILE A 385 -11.66 -3.35 12.89
CA ILE A 385 -11.99 -3.86 11.56
C ILE A 385 -10.81 -4.70 11.10
N VAL A 386 -10.95 -6.02 11.12
CA VAL A 386 -9.90 -6.96 10.69
C VAL A 386 -9.71 -6.85 9.18
N LYS A 387 -10.81 -6.95 8.43
CA LYS A 387 -10.84 -6.79 6.97
C LYS A 387 -12.26 -6.48 6.47
N VAL A 388 -12.33 -5.99 5.24
CA VAL A 388 -13.57 -5.82 4.48
C VAL A 388 -13.36 -6.47 3.12
N GLU A 389 -14.29 -7.32 2.69
CA GLU A 389 -14.21 -8.04 1.41
C GLU A 389 -15.56 -8.05 0.69
N LEU A 390 -15.54 -7.99 -0.65
CA LEU A 390 -16.75 -8.14 -1.46
C LEU A 390 -17.20 -9.61 -1.43
N VAL A 391 -18.52 -9.85 -1.40
CA VAL A 391 -19.11 -11.20 -1.27
C VAL A 391 -20.17 -11.51 -2.31
#